data_AF-A0A6P1DGB3-F1
#
_entry.id   AF-A0A6P1DGB3-F1
#
_cell.length_a   1.000
_cell.length_b   1.000
_cell.length_c   1.000
_cell.angle_alpha   90.00
_cell.angle_beta   90.00
_cell.angle_gamma   90.00
#
_symmetry.space_group_name_H-M   'P 1'
#
loop_
_entity.id
_entity.type
_entity.pdbx_description
1 polymer ?
#
loop_
_entity_poly.entity_id
_entity_poly.type
_entity_poly.pdbx_seq_one_letter_code
_entity_poly.pdbx_strand_id
1 'polypeptide(L)' 'MSITKENTVAEVVAQNMGADHVFSKYKIDFCCGGGATLEIACKESGVEFEVLKKEIETISNKISNTNY' A
#
# COMPACT_ATOMS: atom_id res chain seq x y z
N MET A 1 12.12 -0.25 -1.94
CA MET A 1 11.92 0.50 -0.68
C MET A 1 11.54 -0.48 0.41
N SER A 2 11.93 -0.24 1.66
CA SER A 2 11.40 -1.02 2.79
C SER A 2 10.09 -0.40 3.25
N ILE A 3 8.96 -1.10 3.07
CA ILE A 3 7.66 -0.65 3.57
C ILE A 3 7.59 -0.87 5.09
N THR A 4 7.38 0.20 5.85
CA THR A 4 7.21 0.19 7.31
C THR A 4 5.86 0.77 7.72
N LYS A 5 5.46 0.52 8.96
CA LYS A 5 4.21 1.01 9.54
C LYS A 5 4.12 2.54 9.60
N GLU A 6 5.27 3.21 9.64
CA GLU A 6 5.41 4.66 9.74
C GLU A 6 5.30 5.36 8.39
N ASN A 7 5.50 4.64 7.28
CA ASN A 7 5.32 5.23 5.96
C ASN A 7 3.87 5.68 5.77
N THR A 8 3.69 6.81 5.09
CA THR A 8 2.35 7.27 4.72
C THR A 8 1.81 6.50 3.53
N VAL A 9 0.48 6.40 3.43
CA VAL A 9 -0.19 5.77 2.29
C VAL A 9 0.27 6.44 0.98
N ALA A 10 0.35 7.77 0.94
CA ALA A 10 0.79 8.52 -0.23
C ALA A 10 2.25 8.23 -0.62
N GLU A 11 3.18 8.15 0.35
CA GLU A 11 4.56 7.76 0.06
C GLU A 11 4.65 6.36 -0.54
N VAL A 12 3.88 5.42 0.00
CA VAL A 12 3.90 4.03 -0.47
C VAL A 12 3.33 3.93 -1.88
N VAL A 13 2.25 4.64 -2.19
CA VAL A 13 1.71 4.75 -3.56
C VAL A 13 2.73 5.39 -4.51
N ALA A 14 3.38 6.47 -4.10
CA ALA A 14 4.36 7.17 -4.92
C ALA A 14 5.60 6.32 -5.25
N GLN A 15 5.98 5.41 -4.33
CA GLN A 15 7.19 4.59 -4.49
C GLN A 15 6.93 3.16 -5.00
N ASN A 16 5.70 2.66 -4.93
CA ASN A 16 5.36 1.30 -5.32
C ASN A 16 4.22 1.33 -6.34
N MET A 17 4.54 1.03 -7.60
CA MET A 17 3.54 0.98 -8.67
C MET A 17 2.48 -0.08 -8.35
N GLY A 18 1.21 0.30 -8.52
CA GLY A 18 0.06 -0.58 -8.27
C GLY A 18 -0.32 -0.75 -6.80
N ALA A 19 0.35 -0.06 -5.86
CA ALA A 19 -0.05 -0.07 -4.46
C ALA A 19 -1.45 0.53 -4.25
N ASP A 20 -1.86 1.50 -5.08
CA ASP A 20 -3.21 2.06 -5.13
C ASP A 20 -4.29 0.99 -5.30
N HIS A 21 -4.03 -0.03 -6.11
CA HIS A 21 -4.94 -1.15 -6.32
C HIS A 21 -5.11 -2.00 -5.05
N VAL A 22 -3.99 -2.20 -4.33
CA VAL A 22 -4.00 -2.92 -3.05
C VAL A 22 -4.76 -2.12 -1.99
N PHE A 23 -4.50 -0.82 -1.87
CA PHE A 23 -5.23 0.05 -0.94
C PHE A 23 -6.73 0.07 -1.24
N SER A 24 -7.10 0.17 -2.52
CA SER A 24 -8.49 0.11 -2.96
C SER A 24 -9.17 -1.21 -2.56
N LYS A 25 -8.49 -2.35 -2.71
CA LYS A 25 -8.97 -3.67 -2.28
C LYS A 25 -9.30 -3.74 -0.79
N TYR A 26 -8.50 -3.08 0.05
CA TYR A 26 -8.71 -3.03 1.50
C TYR A 26 -9.55 -1.83 1.96
N LYS A 27 -10.10 -1.03 1.04
CA LYS A 27 -10.87 0.19 1.34
C LYS A 27 -10.06 1.24 2.12
N ILE A 28 -8.74 1.26 1.93
CA ILE A 28 -7.86 2.30 2.45
C ILE A 28 -7.95 3.51 1.51
N ASP A 29 -8.42 4.64 2.04
CA ASP A 29 -8.56 5.87 1.27
C ASP A 29 -7.19 6.55 1.08
N PHE A 30 -6.68 6.54 -0.15
CA PHE A 30 -5.42 7.18 -0.52
C PHE A 30 -5.60 8.56 -1.15
N CYS A 31 -6.85 8.99 -1.39
CA CYS A 31 -7.16 10.23 -2.09
C CYS A 31 -7.27 11.42 -1.13
N CYS A 32 -7.97 11.25 0.00
CA CYS A 32 -8.01 12.22 1.11
C CYS A 32 -7.16 11.76 2.31
N GLY A 33 -6.99 10.44 2.48
CA GLY A 33 -6.24 9.84 3.60
C GLY A 33 -4.75 9.61 3.35
N GLY A 34 -4.19 10.12 2.25
CA GLY A 34 -2.81 9.86 1.84
C GLY A 34 -1.73 10.22 2.88
N GLY A 35 -2.02 11.17 3.78
CA GLY A 35 -1.11 11.57 4.86
C GLY A 35 -1.14 10.65 6.10
N ALA A 36 -2.07 9.69 6.18
CA ALA A 36 -2.11 8.73 7.26
C ALA A 36 -0.99 7.69 7.11
N THR A 37 -0.45 7.23 8.23
CA THR A 37 0.52 6.13 8.23
C THR A 37 -0.16 4.81 7.87
N LEU A 38 0.62 3.86 7.37
CA LEU A 38 0.13 2.51 7.09
C LEU A 38 -0.46 1.85 8.34
N GLU A 39 0.08 2.11 9.53
CA GLU A 39 -0.49 1.60 10.78
C GLU A 39 -1.94 2.08 11.00
N ILE A 40 -2.18 3.39 10.83
CA ILE A 40 -3.51 3.98 11.01
C ILE A 40 -4.46 3.43 9.95
N ALA A 41 -4.05 3.45 8.68
CA ALA A 41 -4.83 2.94 7.57
C ALA A 41 -5.21 1.45 7.74
N CYS A 42 -4.25 0.62 8.19
CA CYS A 42 -4.46 -0.79 8.50
C CYS A 42 -5.49 -0.95 9.63
N LYS A 43 -5.35 -0.17 10.70
CA LYS A 43 -6.24 -0.22 11.87
C LYS A 43 -7.66 0.19 11.53
N GLU A 44 -7.85 1.25 10.73
CA GLU A 44 -9.16 1.71 10.30
C GLU A 44 -9.84 0.73 9.34
N SER A 45 -9.06 0.08 8.48
CA SER A 45 -9.57 -0.88 7.50
C SER A 45 -9.69 -2.31 8.04
N GLY A 46 -9.15 -2.59 9.22
CA GLY A 46 -9.13 -3.92 9.83
C GLY A 46 -8.22 -4.92 9.11
N VAL A 47 -7.25 -4.45 8.33
CA VAL A 47 -6.25 -5.29 7.65
C VAL A 47 -4.96 -5.34 8.45
N GLU A 48 -4.33 -6.51 8.52
CA GLU A 48 -3.01 -6.62 9.14
C GLU A 48 -1.93 -6.01 8.25
N PHE A 49 -1.02 -5.26 8.87
CA PHE A 49 0.09 -4.60 8.17
C PHE A 49 0.93 -5.57 7.34
N GLU A 50 1.21 -6.77 7.85
CA GLU A 50 2.03 -7.76 7.12
C GLU A 50 1.34 -8.28 5.86
N VAL A 51 0.01 -8.44 5.91
CA VAL A 51 -0.80 -8.85 4.75
C VAL A 51 -0.80 -7.76 3.69
N LEU A 52 -1.05 -6.52 4.12
CA LEU A 52 -1.04 -5.35 3.23
C LEU A 52 0.32 -5.18 2.56
N LYS A 53 1.40 -5.19 3.36
CA LYS A 53 2.78 -5.08 2.88
C LYS A 53 3.09 -6.15 1.83
N LYS A 54 2.79 -7.42 2.12
CA LYS A 54 3.09 -8.53 1.23
C LYS A 54 2.36 -8.42 -0.12
N GLU A 55 1.11 -7.96 -0.12
CA GLU A 55 0.35 -7.72 -1.34
C GLU A 55 0.95 -6.59 -2.17
N ILE A 56 1.34 -5.47 -1.53
CA ILE A 56 2.01 -4.35 -2.22
C ILE A 56 3.32 -4.81 -2.86
N GLU A 57 4.16 -5.54 -2.11
CA GLU A 57 5.41 -6.08 -2.63
C GLU A 57 5.16 -7.07 -3.79
N THR A 58 4.10 -7.88 -3.69
CA THR A 58 3.73 -8.85 -4.73
C THR A 58 3.27 -8.16 -6.01
N ILE A 59 2.41 -7.15 -5.92
CA ILE A 59 1.96 -6.38 -7.09
C ILE A 59 3.11 -5.60 -7.71
N SER A 60 3.91 -4.90 -6.91
CA SER A 60 5.07 -4.17 -7.40
C SER A 60 6.04 -5.09 -8.16
N ASN A 61 6.29 -6.29 -7.64
CA ASN A 61 7.14 -7.27 -8.32
C ASN A 61 6.49 -7.78 -9.62
N LYS A 62 5.18 -8.04 -9.61
CA LYS A 62 4.45 -8.50 -10.79
C LYS A 62 4.48 -7.47 -11.93
N ILE A 63 4.33 -6.19 -11.62
CA ILE A 63 4.39 -5.09 -12.60
C ILE A 63 5.79 -5.01 -13.21
N SER A 64 6.84 -5.05 -12.39
CA SER A 64 8.23 -5.05 -12.89
C SER A 64 8.58 -6.25 -13.79
N ASN A 65 7.89 -7.38 -13.63
CA ASN A 65 8.10 -8.58 -14.45
C ASN A 65 7.17 -8.68 -15.66
N THR A 66 6.16 -7.81 -15.75
CA THR A 66 5.21 -7.82 -16.87
C THR A 66 5.67 -6.82 -17.93
N ASN A 67 6.51 -7.29 -18.85
CA ASN A 67 6.87 -6.59 -20.09
C ASN A 67 5.68 -6.66 -21.07
N TYR A 68 4.81 -5.65 -21.07
CA TYR A 68 3.95 -5.34 -22.22
C TYR A 68 4.40 -4.04 -22.87
#